data_AF-A0A1H2I754-F1
#
_entry.id   AF-A0A1H2I754-F1
#
_cell.length_a   1.000
_cell.length_b   1.000
_cell.length_c   1.000
_cell.angle_alpha   90.00
_cell.angle_beta   90.00
_cell.angle_gamma   90.00
#
_symmetry.space_group_name_H-M   'P 1'
#
loop_
_entity.id
_entity.type
_entity.pdbx_description
1 polymer ?
#
loop_
_entity_poly.entity_id
_entity_poly.type
_entity_poly.pdbx_seq_one_letter_code
_entity_poly.pdbx_strand_id
1 'polypeptide(L)'
;MRATFNTLFGRLFGVLLVAIVLAHLLAFFWFHHYGPPPPPPQETFVEQPDGSMKPLVKQHRPWFGGPVVPLTFQFISLIIAAWYGAKLLSRPIQRLSAAAERLSLDLDSPPLEESGPREARLAASTFNLMQRRIREQVSQRARMLGAVSHDLRTPLSRLKLRLEQIEDIRLQGQMRQDLDDMIGMLDATLSYLHEQRTSETRHWLDVQALVESLSENAQDQGSDVQVGGTCAPLQVQPMALRSCLNNLIDNALRYAGSARVELADSPGALVIRVIDHGPGIAADKREAVFEPFFRLEGSRNRNSGGVGLGMTIAREAVERLGGHLSLEDTSGGGLTAVMWLPRA
;
A
#
# COMPACT_ATOMS: atom_id res chain seq x y z
N MET A 1 39.60 3.14 16.37
CA MET A 1 38.60 4.21 16.64
C MET A 1 37.55 4.42 15.53
N ARG A 2 37.84 4.25 14.22
CA ARG A 2 36.81 4.47 13.16
C ARG A 2 35.64 3.47 13.17
N ALA A 3 35.83 2.25 13.69
CA ALA A 3 34.80 1.20 13.67
C ALA A 3 33.66 1.41 14.69
N THR A 4 33.93 2.08 15.82
CA THR A 4 32.94 2.26 16.89
C THR A 4 31.88 3.31 16.52
N PHE A 5 32.21 4.35 15.75
CA PHE A 5 31.24 5.37 15.29
C PHE A 5 30.33 4.91 14.14
N ASN A 6 30.51 3.68 13.65
CA ASN A 6 29.62 3.10 12.65
C ASN A 6 28.40 2.42 13.27
N THR A 7 28.37 2.23 14.58
CA THR A 7 27.19 1.71 15.31
C THR A 7 26.29 2.86 15.73
N LEU A 8 25.00 2.56 15.89
CA LEU A 8 24.02 3.50 16.39
C LEU A 8 24.40 3.96 17.81
N PHE A 9 24.83 3.01 18.65
CA PHE A 9 25.37 3.30 19.98
C PHE A 9 26.56 4.26 19.92
N GLY A 10 27.55 4.02 19.06
CA GLY A 10 28.74 4.86 18.99
C GLY A 10 28.45 6.28 18.49
N ARG A 11 27.47 6.46 17.60
CA ARG A 11 27.02 7.78 17.18
C ARG A 11 26.27 8.53 18.28
N LEU A 12 25.35 7.86 18.97
CA LEU A 12 24.64 8.45 20.11
C LEU A 12 25.59 8.83 21.23
N PHE A 13 26.47 7.90 21.61
CA PHE A 13 27.48 8.11 22.64
C PHE A 13 28.42 9.25 22.25
N GLY A 14 28.86 9.30 20.99
CA GLY A 14 29.69 10.39 20.47
C GLY A 14 29.01 11.76 20.57
N VAL A 15 27.75 11.87 20.14
CA VAL A 15 27.00 13.12 20.21
C VAL A 15 26.77 13.56 21.65
N LEU A 16 26.41 12.63 22.54
CA LEU A 16 26.25 12.91 23.97
C LEU A 16 27.56 13.37 24.60
N LEU A 17 28.67 12.67 24.31
CA LEU A 17 29.99 13.02 24.82
C LEU A 17 30.44 14.40 24.35
N VAL A 18 30.27 14.71 23.05
CA VAL A 18 30.59 16.03 22.50
C VAL A 18 29.74 17.13 23.14
N ALA A 19 28.44 16.90 23.33
CA ALA A 19 27.55 17.84 24.00
C ALA A 19 28.00 18.11 25.45
N ILE A 20 28.35 17.05 26.20
CA ILE A 20 28.86 17.17 27.57
C ILE A 20 30.17 17.95 27.59
N VAL A 21 31.15 17.60 26.74
CA VAL A 21 32.46 18.28 26.70
C VAL A 21 32.31 19.75 26.31
N LEU A 22 31.52 20.07 25.27
CA LEU A 22 31.27 21.45 24.86
C LEU A 22 30.59 22.26 25.97
N ALA A 23 29.61 21.68 26.66
CA ALA A 23 28.95 22.35 27.78
C ALA A 23 29.94 22.66 28.91
N HIS A 24 30.83 21.72 29.27
CA HIS A 24 31.82 21.93 30.32
C HIS A 24 32.91 22.93 29.91
N LEU A 25 33.39 22.89 28.67
CA LEU A 25 34.36 23.87 28.17
C LEU A 25 33.78 25.28 28.16
N LEU A 26 32.51 25.43 27.77
CA LEU A 26 31.86 26.73 27.78
C LEU A 26 31.64 27.24 29.20
N ALA A 27 31.23 26.37 30.13
CA ALA A 27 31.12 26.70 31.53
C ALA A 27 32.47 27.11 32.14
N PHE A 28 33.55 26.37 31.84
CA PHE A 28 34.90 26.70 32.27
C PHE A 28 35.35 28.07 31.74
N PHE A 29 35.16 28.34 30.45
CA PHE A 29 35.50 29.63 29.85
C PHE A 29 34.68 30.78 30.46
N TRP A 30 33.39 30.55 30.72
CA TRP A 30 32.52 31.50 31.39
C TRP A 30 33.03 31.87 32.79
N PHE A 31 33.32 30.88 33.64
CA PHE A 31 33.83 31.12 34.99
C PHE A 31 35.25 31.69 35.00
N HIS A 32 36.08 31.35 34.02
CA HIS A 32 37.41 31.94 33.87
C HIS A 32 37.33 33.43 33.49
N HIS A 33 36.37 33.83 32.65
CA HIS A 33 36.24 35.21 32.18
C HIS A 33 35.47 36.11 33.16
N TYR A 34 34.43 35.59 33.82
CA TYR A 34 33.52 36.38 34.68
C TYR A 34 33.72 36.16 36.19
N GLY A 35 34.57 35.20 36.57
CA GLY A 35 34.85 34.83 37.96
C GLY A 35 33.78 33.94 38.62
N PRO A 36 34.10 33.28 39.74
CA PRO A 36 33.11 32.53 40.53
C PRO A 36 32.02 33.47 41.06
N PRO A 37 30.82 32.93 41.39
CA PRO A 37 29.80 33.72 42.07
C PRO A 37 30.41 34.32 43.35
N PRO A 38 30.29 35.64 43.58
CA PRO A 38 30.81 36.25 44.79
C PRO A 38 30.13 35.63 46.02
N PRO A 39 30.81 35.58 47.17
CA PRO A 39 30.23 35.10 48.41
C PRO A 39 28.92 35.86 48.74
N PRO A 40 27.99 35.24 49.49
CA PRO A 40 26.76 35.90 49.90
C PRO A 40 27.09 37.25 50.55
N PRO A 41 26.29 38.30 50.27
CA PRO A 41 26.63 39.65 50.67
C PRO A 41 26.82 39.71 52.19
N GLN A 42 28.03 40.04 52.63
CA GLN A 42 28.27 40.48 53.99
C GLN A 42 27.76 41.91 54.07
N GLU A 43 26.90 42.21 55.05
CA GLU A 43 26.45 43.59 55.30
C GLU A 43 27.64 44.40 55.82
N THR A 44 28.38 45.00 54.90
CA THR A 44 29.48 45.90 55.23
C THR A 44 28.94 47.32 55.34
N PHE A 45 28.90 47.80 56.57
CA PHE A 45 28.62 49.19 56.90
C PHE A 45 29.92 49.98 56.87
N VAL A 46 29.88 51.19 56.30
CA VAL A 46 31.02 52.11 56.31
C VAL A 46 30.70 53.27 57.24
N GLU A 47 31.58 53.51 58.21
CA GLU A 47 31.50 54.63 59.12
C GLU A 47 31.94 55.91 58.41
N GLN A 48 31.06 56.90 58.38
CA GLN A 48 31.31 58.20 57.76
C GLN A 48 32.05 59.12 58.73
N PRO A 49 32.71 60.19 58.24
CA PRO A 49 33.44 61.14 59.09
C PRO A 49 32.58 61.82 60.17
N ASP A 50 31.25 61.75 60.05
CA ASP A 50 30.27 62.26 61.01
C ASP A 50 29.81 61.21 62.05
N GLY A 51 30.41 60.01 62.05
CA GLY A 51 30.07 58.90 62.93
C GLY A 51 28.82 58.10 62.51
N SER A 52 28.18 58.44 61.39
CA SER A 52 27.02 57.69 60.89
C SER A 52 27.47 56.47 60.07
N MET A 53 26.84 55.31 60.28
CA MET A 53 27.07 54.13 59.45
C MET A 53 26.09 54.10 58.28
N LYS A 54 26.60 54.17 57.05
CA LYS A 54 25.79 53.98 55.84
C LYS A 54 26.07 52.62 55.20
N PRO A 55 25.03 51.89 54.77
CA PRO A 55 25.23 50.66 54.01
C PRO A 55 25.91 50.99 52.67
N LEU A 56 26.94 50.23 52.31
CA LEU A 56 27.58 50.34 51.00
C LEU A 56 26.53 50.12 49.91
N VAL A 57 26.40 51.07 48.97
CA VAL A 57 25.40 51.00 47.90
C VAL A 57 25.62 49.73 47.08
N LYS A 58 24.60 48.86 47.05
CA LYS A 58 24.56 47.63 46.25
C LYS A 58 24.95 47.94 44.79
N GLN A 59 26.01 47.31 44.29
CA GLN A 59 26.17 47.18 42.84
C GLN A 59 25.04 46.28 42.32
N HIS A 60 24.08 46.86 41.61
CA HIS A 60 23.10 46.10 40.84
C HIS A 60 23.85 45.37 39.72
N ARG A 61 23.99 44.04 39.86
CA ARG A 61 24.47 43.21 38.76
C ARG A 61 23.28 42.78 37.88
N PRO A 62 23.46 42.72 36.55
CA PRO A 62 22.42 42.26 35.65
C PRO A 62 22.07 40.81 35.96
N TRP A 63 20.76 40.49 35.92
CA TRP A 63 20.23 39.13 36.06
C TRP A 63 20.92 38.11 35.12
N PHE A 64 21.46 38.60 34.01
CA PHE A 64 22.16 37.82 32.97
C PHE A 64 23.65 37.49 33.23
N GLY A 65 24.20 37.72 34.44
CA GLY A 65 25.65 37.56 34.70
C GLY A 65 26.09 36.35 35.56
N GLY A 66 25.17 35.48 35.99
CA GLY A 66 25.44 34.42 36.98
C GLY A 66 25.62 32.99 36.41
N PRO A 67 25.53 31.93 37.26
CA PRO A 67 25.58 30.53 36.83
C PRO A 67 24.42 30.12 35.90
N VAL A 68 23.44 31.00 35.69
CA VAL A 68 22.30 30.81 34.80
C VAL A 68 22.75 30.65 33.34
N VAL A 69 23.75 31.40 32.88
CA VAL A 69 24.22 31.35 31.48
C VAL A 69 24.86 30.00 31.10
N PRO A 70 25.80 29.42 31.88
CA PRO A 70 26.32 28.10 31.57
C PRO A 70 25.26 27.00 31.72
N LEU A 71 24.33 27.13 32.68
CA LEU A 71 23.23 26.17 32.85
C LEU A 71 22.26 26.17 31.67
N THR A 72 21.89 27.34 31.14
CA THR A 72 21.02 27.41 29.95
C THR A 72 21.71 26.86 28.72
N PHE A 73 23.00 27.12 28.54
CA PHE A 73 23.76 26.53 27.44
C PHE A 73 23.85 24.99 27.55
N GLN A 74 24.12 24.47 28.74
CA GLN A 74 24.14 23.03 28.98
C GLN A 74 22.77 22.40 28.69
N PHE A 75 21.70 23.04 29.13
CA PHE A 75 20.33 22.59 28.86
C PHE A 75 20.02 22.56 27.36
N ILE A 76 20.37 23.62 26.62
CA ILE A 76 20.20 23.69 25.16
C ILE A 76 21.03 22.60 24.46
N SER A 77 22.27 22.39 24.88
CA SER A 77 23.15 21.36 24.32
C SER A 77 22.57 19.95 24.50
N LEU A 78 22.04 19.66 25.69
CA LEU A 78 21.36 18.40 25.99
C LEU A 78 20.09 18.22 25.14
N ILE A 79 19.28 19.27 24.95
CA ILE A 79 18.11 19.22 24.07
C ILE A 79 18.52 18.90 22.63
N ILE A 80 19.55 19.57 22.10
CA ILE A 80 20.03 19.33 20.73
C ILE A 80 20.55 17.89 20.58
N ALA A 81 21.33 17.41 21.56
CA ALA A 81 21.83 16.03 21.56
C ALA A 81 20.69 15.00 21.63
N ALA A 82 19.70 15.22 22.51
CA ALA A 82 18.53 14.36 22.65
C ALA A 82 17.68 14.36 21.38
N TRP A 83 17.42 15.53 20.78
CA TRP A 83 16.68 15.65 19.52
C TRP A 83 17.39 14.92 18.37
N TYR A 84 18.71 15.12 18.25
CA TYR A 84 19.51 14.42 17.25
C TYR A 84 19.47 12.90 17.47
N GLY A 85 19.62 12.45 18.72
CA GLY A 85 19.58 11.03 19.07
C GLY A 85 18.23 10.39 18.78
N ALA A 86 17.13 11.04 19.15
CA ALA A 86 15.77 10.61 18.83
C ALA A 86 15.56 10.49 17.32
N LYS A 87 16.02 11.48 16.55
CA LYS A 87 15.95 11.47 15.08
C LYS A 87 16.77 10.32 14.46
N LEU A 88 17.91 9.99 15.06
CA LEU A 88 18.78 8.90 14.62
C LEU A 88 18.15 7.52 14.87
N LEU A 89 17.40 7.35 15.96
CA LEU A 89 16.65 6.13 16.29
C LEU A 89 15.38 5.96 15.46
N SER A 90 14.61 7.03 15.32
CA SER A 90 13.26 6.97 14.76
C SER A 90 13.28 6.79 13.23
N ARG A 91 14.20 7.45 12.52
CA ARG A 91 14.26 7.42 11.05
C ARG A 91 14.39 6.00 10.45
N PRO A 92 15.30 5.12 10.91
CA PRO A 92 15.41 3.76 10.38
C PRO A 92 14.14 2.93 10.59
N ILE A 93 13.50 3.07 11.76
CA ILE A 93 12.26 2.34 12.10
C ILE A 93 11.12 2.81 11.19
N GLN A 94 10.94 4.12 11.02
CA GLN A 94 9.94 4.69 10.11
C GLN A 94 10.15 4.22 8.67
N ARG A 95 11.40 4.16 8.19
CA ARG A 95 11.73 3.65 6.85
C ARG A 95 11.38 2.17 6.69
N LEU A 96 11.69 1.34 7.69
CA LEU A 96 11.32 -0.08 7.71
C LEU A 96 9.80 -0.26 7.72
N SER A 97 9.08 0.50 8.55
CA SER A 97 7.61 0.46 8.61
C SER A 97 6.98 0.83 7.26
N ALA A 98 7.41 1.93 6.67
CA ALA A 98 6.92 2.37 5.36
C ALA A 98 7.31 1.41 4.22
N ALA A 99 8.44 0.69 4.34
CA ALA A 99 8.78 -0.35 3.39
C ALA A 99 7.95 -1.63 3.58
N ALA A 100 7.62 -2.00 4.82
CA ALA A 100 6.74 -3.13 5.10
C ALA A 100 5.31 -2.88 4.59
N GLU A 101 4.78 -1.67 4.78
CA GLU A 101 3.47 -1.26 4.26
C GLU A 101 3.45 -1.29 2.72
N ARG A 102 4.48 -0.71 2.07
CA ARG A 102 4.65 -0.79 0.61
C ARG A 102 4.76 -2.23 0.11
N LEU A 103 5.53 -3.09 0.81
CA LEU A 103 5.68 -4.50 0.45
C LEU A 103 4.35 -5.27 0.56
N SER A 104 3.46 -4.87 1.49
CA SER A 104 2.14 -5.50 1.63
C SER A 104 1.20 -5.20 0.46
N LEU A 105 1.36 -4.04 -0.19
CA LEU A 105 0.57 -3.61 -1.34
C LEU A 105 1.23 -4.04 -2.67
N ASP A 106 2.56 -4.03 -2.71
CA ASP A 106 3.34 -4.30 -3.92
C ASP A 106 4.62 -5.08 -3.58
N LEU A 107 4.65 -6.37 -3.94
CA LEU A 107 5.83 -7.24 -3.81
C LEU A 107 7.03 -6.75 -4.60
N ASP A 108 6.80 -5.99 -5.68
CA ASP A 108 7.82 -5.50 -6.60
C ASP A 108 8.34 -4.11 -6.23
N SER A 109 7.89 -3.58 -5.09
CA SER A 109 8.35 -2.31 -4.54
C SER A 109 9.89 -2.26 -4.38
N PRO A 110 10.51 -1.08 -4.53
CA PRO A 110 11.97 -0.96 -4.51
C PRO A 110 12.55 -1.36 -3.14
N PRO A 111 13.71 -2.05 -3.12
CA PRO A 111 14.36 -2.46 -1.88
C PRO A 111 14.79 -1.26 -1.04
N LEU A 112 14.97 -1.49 0.26
CA LEU A 112 15.51 -0.48 1.17
C LEU A 112 16.97 -0.17 0.83
N GLU A 113 17.30 1.13 0.82
CA GLU A 113 18.69 1.56 0.78
C GLU A 113 19.44 1.08 2.03
N GLU A 114 20.58 0.42 1.82
CA GLU A 114 21.46 -0.06 2.89
C GLU A 114 22.36 1.07 3.43
N SER A 115 21.73 2.15 3.90
CA SER A 115 22.40 3.35 4.41
C SER A 115 22.26 3.52 5.94
N GLY A 116 23.16 4.31 6.53
CA GLY A 116 23.11 4.66 7.96
C GLY A 116 24.02 3.80 8.87
N PRO A 117 23.72 3.75 10.18
CA PRO A 117 24.46 2.93 11.14
C PRO A 117 24.45 1.45 10.78
N ARG A 118 25.42 0.69 11.29
CA ARG A 118 25.57 -0.75 11.02
C ARG A 118 24.29 -1.54 11.27
N GLU A 119 23.59 -1.23 12.35
CA GLU A 119 22.33 -1.88 12.74
C GLU A 119 21.22 -1.59 11.72
N ALA A 120 21.13 -0.35 11.25
CA ALA A 120 20.16 0.04 10.21
C ALA A 120 20.46 -0.65 8.88
N ARG A 121 21.75 -0.71 8.47
CA ARG A 121 22.17 -1.42 7.25
C ARG A 121 21.90 -2.91 7.33
N LEU A 122 22.19 -3.53 8.47
CA LEU A 122 21.89 -4.95 8.69
C LEU A 122 20.38 -5.19 8.56
N ALA A 123 19.56 -4.41 9.26
CA ALA A 123 18.10 -4.53 9.19
C ALA A 123 17.58 -4.34 7.75
N ALA A 124 18.08 -3.34 7.01
CA ALA A 124 17.74 -3.13 5.61
C ALA A 124 18.13 -4.33 4.73
N SER A 125 19.36 -4.86 4.88
CA SER A 125 19.82 -6.02 4.12
C SER A 125 19.01 -7.30 4.41
N THR A 126 18.63 -7.52 5.68
CA THR A 126 17.79 -8.66 6.08
C THR A 126 16.36 -8.51 5.55
N PHE A 127 15.80 -7.30 5.60
CA PHE A 127 14.50 -7.00 5.00
C PHE A 127 14.51 -7.24 3.48
N ASN A 128 15.54 -6.75 2.78
CA ASN A 128 15.71 -6.96 1.34
C ASN A 128 15.83 -8.45 0.98
N LEU A 129 16.54 -9.23 1.80
CA LEU A 129 16.64 -10.69 1.62
C LEU A 129 15.27 -11.37 1.82
N MET A 130 14.50 -10.97 2.84
CA MET A 130 13.16 -11.47 3.08
C MET A 130 12.23 -11.16 1.90
N GLN A 131 12.21 -9.91 1.43
CA GLN A 131 11.45 -9.48 0.25
C GLN A 131 11.78 -10.36 -0.96
N ARG A 132 13.08 -10.57 -1.25
CA ARG A 132 13.51 -11.41 -2.36
C ARG A 132 13.01 -12.85 -2.25
N ARG A 133 13.13 -13.47 -1.08
CA ARG A 133 12.67 -14.84 -0.85
C ARG A 133 11.15 -14.99 -1.03
N ILE A 134 10.38 -14.03 -0.52
CA ILE A 134 8.92 -14.01 -0.69
C ILE A 134 8.59 -13.92 -2.19
N ARG A 135 9.22 -13.00 -2.92
CA ARG A 135 9.03 -12.84 -4.38
C ARG A 135 9.43 -14.10 -5.15
N GLU A 136 10.53 -14.74 -4.78
CA GLU A 136 10.96 -16.02 -5.36
C GLU A 136 9.95 -17.14 -5.11
N GLN A 137 9.41 -17.24 -3.89
CA GLN A 137 8.44 -18.28 -3.51
C GLN A 137 7.10 -18.10 -4.24
N VAL A 138 6.60 -16.86 -4.35
CA VAL A 138 5.41 -16.53 -5.15
C VAL A 138 5.69 -16.79 -6.64
N SER A 139 6.87 -16.42 -7.14
CA SER A 139 7.25 -16.66 -8.54
C SER A 139 7.45 -18.16 -8.86
N GLN A 140 7.82 -18.98 -7.88
CA GLN A 140 7.92 -20.43 -8.07
C GLN A 140 6.54 -21.09 -8.09
N ARG A 141 5.65 -20.74 -7.14
CA ARG A 141 4.30 -21.32 -7.04
C ARG A 141 3.49 -21.14 -8.31
N ALA A 142 3.41 -19.94 -8.85
CA ALA A 142 2.64 -19.74 -10.08
C ALA A 142 3.37 -20.23 -11.37
N ARG A 143 4.71 -20.41 -11.37
CA ARG A 143 5.38 -21.14 -12.47
C ARG A 143 5.00 -22.62 -12.45
N MET A 144 4.97 -23.22 -11.26
CA MET A 144 4.54 -24.61 -11.08
C MET A 144 3.09 -24.81 -11.50
N LEU A 145 2.18 -23.92 -11.08
CA LEU A 145 0.77 -23.97 -11.51
C LEU A 145 0.61 -23.76 -13.02
N GLY A 146 1.43 -22.88 -13.62
CA GLY A 146 1.57 -22.71 -15.07
C GLY A 146 1.88 -24.03 -15.79
N ALA A 147 2.94 -24.71 -15.35
CA ALA A 147 3.37 -25.98 -15.92
C ALA A 147 2.32 -27.10 -15.74
N VAL A 148 1.75 -27.24 -14.54
CA VAL A 148 0.71 -28.24 -14.26
C VAL A 148 -0.51 -28.02 -15.16
N SER A 149 -0.94 -26.76 -15.36
CA SER A 149 -2.11 -26.45 -16.18
C SER A 149 -1.86 -26.76 -17.67
N HIS A 150 -0.66 -26.46 -18.17
CA HIS A 150 -0.26 -26.84 -19.52
C HIS A 150 -0.30 -28.38 -19.70
N ASP A 151 0.24 -29.11 -18.73
CA ASP A 151 0.26 -30.57 -18.75
C ASP A 151 -1.13 -31.19 -18.60
N LEU A 152 -2.08 -30.51 -17.96
CA LEU A 152 -3.50 -30.91 -17.88
C LEU A 152 -4.29 -30.59 -19.16
N ARG A 153 -3.94 -29.51 -19.89
CA ARG A 153 -4.61 -29.17 -21.16
C ARG A 153 -4.47 -30.27 -22.19
N THR A 154 -3.28 -30.87 -22.30
CA THR A 154 -3.00 -31.94 -23.27
C THR A 154 -3.91 -33.17 -23.12
N PRO A 155 -4.06 -33.81 -21.94
CA PRO A 155 -4.98 -34.93 -21.77
C PRO A 155 -6.46 -34.53 -21.86
N LEU A 156 -6.84 -33.31 -21.46
CA LEU A 156 -8.22 -32.82 -21.62
C LEU A 156 -8.60 -32.66 -23.10
N SER A 157 -7.72 -32.10 -23.93
CA SER A 157 -7.94 -32.03 -25.38
C SER A 157 -8.06 -33.40 -26.02
N ARG A 158 -7.27 -34.39 -25.56
CA ARG A 158 -7.39 -35.78 -26.03
C ARG A 158 -8.72 -36.42 -25.59
N LEU A 159 -9.17 -36.15 -24.37
CA LEU A 159 -10.50 -36.60 -23.91
C LEU A 159 -11.60 -36.00 -24.79
N LYS A 160 -11.51 -34.71 -25.14
CA LYS A 160 -12.48 -34.04 -26.03
C LYS A 160 -12.59 -34.72 -27.38
N LEU A 161 -11.46 -35.13 -27.97
CA LEU A 161 -11.44 -35.91 -29.22
C LEU A 161 -12.05 -37.31 -29.06
N ARG A 162 -11.82 -37.97 -27.91
CA ARG A 162 -12.42 -39.30 -27.63
C ARG A 162 -13.93 -39.23 -27.43
N LEU A 163 -14.46 -38.11 -26.93
CA LEU A 163 -15.91 -37.90 -26.80
C LEU A 163 -16.61 -37.92 -28.16
N GLU A 164 -15.92 -37.57 -29.25
CA GLU A 164 -16.48 -37.61 -30.61
C GLU A 164 -16.90 -39.03 -31.03
N GLN A 165 -16.38 -40.05 -30.35
CA GLN A 165 -16.69 -41.47 -30.61
C GLN A 165 -17.88 -41.99 -29.80
N ILE A 166 -18.48 -41.17 -28.93
CA ILE A 166 -19.67 -41.56 -28.13
C ILE A 166 -20.93 -41.43 -29.01
N GLU A 167 -21.68 -42.52 -29.12
CA GLU A 167 -22.90 -42.59 -29.93
C GLU A 167 -24.09 -41.83 -29.30
N ASP A 168 -24.17 -41.78 -27.97
CA ASP A 168 -25.18 -40.99 -27.25
C ASP A 168 -24.87 -39.50 -27.33
N ILE A 169 -25.55 -38.80 -28.25
CA ILE A 169 -25.42 -37.36 -28.51
C ILE A 169 -25.65 -36.53 -27.24
N ARG A 170 -26.58 -36.94 -26.37
CA ARG A 170 -26.91 -36.19 -25.15
C ARG A 170 -25.79 -36.31 -24.13
N LEU A 171 -25.28 -37.53 -23.92
CA LEU A 171 -24.14 -37.77 -23.04
C LEU A 171 -22.87 -37.11 -23.57
N GLN A 172 -22.62 -37.21 -24.88
CA GLN A 172 -21.52 -36.55 -25.56
C GLN A 172 -21.55 -35.03 -25.34
N GLY A 173 -22.72 -34.39 -25.54
CA GLY A 173 -22.90 -32.97 -25.30
C GLY A 173 -22.62 -32.57 -23.86
N GLN A 174 -23.13 -33.34 -22.89
CA GLN A 174 -22.89 -33.10 -21.46
C GLN A 174 -21.40 -33.23 -21.09
N MET A 175 -20.73 -34.28 -21.57
CA MET A 175 -19.30 -34.48 -21.29
C MET A 175 -18.42 -33.45 -22.00
N ARG A 176 -18.81 -33.00 -23.21
CA ARG A 176 -18.11 -31.94 -23.92
C ARG A 176 -18.20 -30.63 -23.15
N GLN A 177 -19.40 -30.29 -22.64
CA GLN A 177 -19.58 -29.13 -21.77
C GLN A 177 -18.74 -29.23 -20.50
N ASP A 178 -18.73 -30.38 -19.82
CA ASP A 178 -17.92 -30.59 -18.61
C ASP A 178 -16.42 -30.39 -18.88
N LEU A 179 -15.90 -30.86 -20.03
CA LEU A 179 -14.51 -30.63 -20.42
C LEU A 179 -14.22 -29.16 -20.76
N ASP A 180 -15.13 -28.50 -21.48
CA ASP A 180 -14.98 -27.08 -21.83
C ASP A 180 -15.01 -26.19 -20.58
N ASP A 181 -15.87 -26.52 -19.61
CA ASP A 181 -15.88 -25.88 -18.30
C ASP A 181 -14.54 -26.08 -17.57
N MET A 182 -14.01 -27.31 -17.52
CA MET A 182 -12.71 -27.61 -16.90
C MET A 182 -11.55 -26.84 -17.54
N ILE A 183 -11.51 -26.75 -18.88
CA ILE A 183 -10.50 -25.98 -19.62
C ILE A 183 -10.65 -24.50 -19.29
N GLY A 184 -11.88 -23.98 -19.29
CA GLY A 184 -12.17 -22.61 -18.87
C GLY A 184 -11.72 -22.32 -17.44
N MET A 185 -11.86 -23.27 -16.50
CA MET A 185 -11.35 -23.10 -15.14
C MET A 185 -9.83 -23.00 -15.07
N LEU A 186 -9.14 -23.85 -15.83
CA LEU A 186 -7.69 -23.80 -15.92
C LEU A 186 -7.22 -22.46 -16.50
N ASP A 187 -7.83 -22.01 -17.59
CA ASP A 187 -7.47 -20.77 -18.26
C ASP A 187 -7.70 -19.55 -17.36
N ALA A 188 -8.85 -19.47 -16.68
CA ALA A 188 -9.13 -18.39 -15.74
C ALA A 188 -8.15 -18.40 -14.54
N THR A 189 -7.82 -19.58 -14.01
CA THR A 189 -6.86 -19.70 -12.90
C THR A 189 -5.47 -19.26 -13.34
N LEU A 190 -5.04 -19.62 -14.55
CA LEU A 190 -3.75 -19.19 -15.09
C LEU A 190 -3.70 -17.69 -15.33
N SER A 191 -4.76 -17.12 -15.89
CA SER A 191 -4.88 -15.67 -16.13
C SER A 191 -4.81 -14.90 -14.80
N TYR A 192 -5.56 -15.32 -13.78
CA TYR A 192 -5.50 -14.76 -12.44
C TYR A 192 -4.07 -14.77 -11.86
N LEU A 193 -3.36 -15.90 -11.96
CA LEU A 193 -1.98 -16.01 -11.47
C LEU A 193 -0.97 -15.17 -12.26
N HIS A 194 -1.21 -14.94 -13.56
CA HIS A 194 -0.38 -14.04 -14.37
C HIS A 194 -0.64 -12.58 -14.01
N GLU A 195 -1.90 -12.19 -13.85
CA GLU A 195 -2.28 -10.82 -13.49
C GLU A 195 -1.75 -10.39 -12.11
N GLN A 196 -1.59 -11.31 -11.16
CA GLN A 196 -0.94 -11.04 -9.87
C GLN A 196 0.56 -10.74 -9.98
N ARG A 197 1.21 -11.06 -11.11
CA ARG A 197 2.66 -10.89 -11.29
C ARG A 197 3.03 -9.67 -12.12
N THR A 198 2.10 -9.16 -12.90
CA THR A 198 2.38 -8.06 -13.82
C THR A 198 2.34 -6.74 -13.05
N SER A 199 3.53 -6.21 -12.73
CA SER A 199 3.69 -4.81 -12.33
C SER A 199 3.54 -3.94 -13.57
N GLU A 200 2.34 -3.37 -13.73
CA GLU A 200 2.03 -2.45 -14.83
C GLU A 200 2.32 -1.00 -14.38
N THR A 201 3.01 -0.24 -15.23
CA THR A 201 3.21 1.19 -14.97
C THR A 201 1.94 1.98 -15.24
N ARG A 202 1.72 3.05 -14.46
CA ARG A 202 0.55 3.91 -14.64
C ARG A 202 0.70 4.78 -15.89
N HIS A 203 -0.31 4.80 -16.74
CA HIS A 203 -0.39 5.60 -17.95
C HIS A 203 -1.70 6.40 -17.97
N TRP A 204 -1.68 7.56 -18.65
CA TRP A 204 -2.91 8.26 -18.99
C TRP A 204 -3.69 7.43 -19.97
N LEU A 205 -4.90 7.03 -19.57
CA LEU A 205 -5.80 6.23 -20.36
C LEU A 205 -7.11 6.99 -20.54
N ASP A 206 -7.61 6.98 -21.77
CA ASP A 206 -8.99 7.35 -22.07
C ASP A 206 -9.91 6.19 -21.63
N VAL A 207 -10.48 6.33 -20.44
CA VAL A 207 -11.36 5.31 -19.85
C VAL A 207 -12.67 5.20 -20.63
N GLN A 208 -13.15 6.31 -21.19
CA GLN A 208 -14.36 6.32 -22.00
C GLN A 208 -14.15 5.47 -23.26
N ALA A 209 -13.07 5.72 -24.01
CA ALA A 209 -12.74 4.94 -25.19
C ALA A 209 -12.52 3.45 -24.89
N LEU A 210 -11.96 3.12 -23.71
CA LEU A 210 -11.84 1.73 -23.27
C LEU A 210 -13.21 1.09 -23.09
N VAL A 211 -14.12 1.72 -22.37
CA VAL A 211 -15.46 1.18 -22.09
C VAL A 211 -16.29 1.06 -23.36
N GLU A 212 -16.23 2.05 -24.25
CA GLU A 212 -16.86 2.02 -25.57
C GLU A 212 -16.34 0.83 -26.39
N SER A 213 -15.01 0.66 -26.48
CA SER A 213 -14.40 -0.48 -27.18
C SER A 213 -14.82 -1.83 -26.59
N LEU A 214 -14.93 -1.96 -25.27
CA LEU A 214 -15.41 -3.20 -24.64
C LEU A 214 -16.88 -3.48 -24.96
N SER A 215 -17.71 -2.44 -24.96
CA SER A 215 -19.12 -2.53 -25.34
C SER A 215 -19.30 -2.95 -26.80
N GLU A 216 -18.56 -2.32 -27.72
CA GLU A 216 -18.59 -2.67 -29.16
C GLU A 216 -18.20 -4.13 -29.38
N ASN A 217 -17.11 -4.60 -28.75
CA ASN A 217 -16.68 -5.99 -28.86
C ASN A 217 -17.73 -7.00 -28.35
N ALA A 218 -18.51 -6.63 -27.32
CA ALA A 218 -19.59 -7.47 -26.80
C ALA A 218 -20.82 -7.45 -27.71
N GLN A 219 -21.15 -6.28 -28.28
CA GLN A 219 -22.23 -6.12 -29.26
C GLN A 219 -21.96 -6.89 -30.55
N ASP A 220 -20.71 -6.90 -31.03
CA ASP A 220 -20.29 -7.71 -32.19
C ASP A 220 -20.48 -9.22 -31.98
N GLN A 221 -20.50 -9.66 -30.72
CA GLN A 221 -20.78 -11.04 -30.31
C GLN A 221 -22.28 -11.29 -30.05
N GLY A 222 -23.14 -10.29 -30.29
CA GLY A 222 -24.59 -10.37 -30.12
C GLY A 222 -25.10 -10.07 -28.71
N SER A 223 -24.27 -9.50 -27.83
CA SER A 223 -24.67 -9.13 -26.47
C SER A 223 -25.24 -7.71 -26.38
N ASP A 224 -26.18 -7.47 -25.45
CA ASP A 224 -26.73 -6.13 -25.20
C ASP A 224 -25.91 -5.40 -24.12
N VAL A 225 -24.94 -4.58 -24.56
CA VAL A 225 -24.16 -3.72 -23.67
C VAL A 225 -24.39 -2.25 -24.04
N GLN A 226 -24.72 -1.42 -23.06
CA GLN A 226 -24.94 0.01 -23.25
C GLN A 226 -23.95 0.80 -22.41
N VAL A 227 -23.48 1.94 -22.94
CA VAL A 227 -22.56 2.85 -22.25
C VAL A 227 -23.20 4.21 -22.10
N GLY A 228 -23.05 4.83 -20.93
CA GLY A 228 -23.55 6.16 -20.63
C GLY A 228 -22.57 6.98 -19.80
N GLY A 229 -22.66 8.30 -19.92
CA GLY A 229 -21.79 9.24 -19.22
C GLY A 229 -20.49 9.53 -19.98
N THR A 230 -19.66 10.39 -19.38
CA THR A 230 -18.39 10.85 -19.96
C THR A 230 -17.37 11.04 -18.85
N CYS A 231 -16.10 10.80 -19.12
CA CYS A 231 -15.03 11.06 -18.16
C CYS A 231 -13.77 11.57 -18.84
N ALA A 232 -13.03 12.44 -18.16
CA ALA A 232 -11.69 12.82 -18.58
C ALA A 232 -10.71 11.65 -18.38
N PRO A 233 -9.60 11.59 -19.15
CA PRO A 233 -8.56 10.59 -18.97
C PRO A 233 -8.12 10.43 -17.51
N LEU A 234 -7.70 9.22 -17.16
CA LEU A 234 -7.27 8.87 -15.80
C LEU A 234 -5.90 8.18 -15.85
N GLN A 235 -5.05 8.47 -14.87
CA GLN A 235 -3.76 7.80 -14.76
C GLN A 235 -3.94 6.45 -14.03
N VAL A 236 -3.96 5.35 -14.78
CA VAL A 236 -4.26 4.00 -14.28
C VAL A 236 -3.29 2.98 -14.85
N GLN A 237 -3.40 1.73 -14.42
CA GLN A 237 -2.80 0.55 -15.06
C GLN A 237 -3.80 0.02 -16.12
N PRO A 238 -3.58 0.24 -17.44
CA PRO A 238 -4.56 -0.07 -18.46
C PRO A 238 -5.04 -1.52 -18.51
N MET A 239 -4.14 -2.50 -18.37
CA MET A 239 -4.50 -3.91 -18.38
C MET A 239 -5.30 -4.28 -17.14
N ALA A 240 -4.93 -3.77 -15.96
CA ALA A 240 -5.69 -4.00 -14.73
C ALA A 240 -7.14 -3.46 -14.84
N LEU A 241 -7.31 -2.24 -15.35
CA LEU A 241 -8.65 -1.66 -15.53
C LEU A 241 -9.46 -2.43 -16.57
N ARG A 242 -8.86 -2.80 -17.70
CA ARG A 242 -9.51 -3.61 -18.74
C ARG A 242 -9.97 -4.96 -18.18
N SER A 243 -9.11 -5.65 -17.44
CA SER A 243 -9.44 -6.95 -16.83
C SER A 243 -10.61 -6.81 -15.84
N CYS A 244 -10.58 -5.78 -14.99
CA CYS A 244 -11.70 -5.51 -14.08
C CYS A 244 -13.02 -5.32 -14.84
N LEU A 245 -13.04 -4.44 -15.84
CA LEU A 245 -14.25 -4.15 -16.61
C LEU A 245 -14.76 -5.37 -17.37
N ASN A 246 -13.88 -6.15 -18.02
CA ASN A 246 -14.27 -7.39 -18.68
C ASN A 246 -14.92 -8.37 -17.68
N ASN A 247 -14.32 -8.57 -16.51
CA ASN A 247 -14.89 -9.48 -15.52
C ASN A 247 -16.25 -9.03 -14.99
N LEU A 248 -16.47 -7.71 -14.83
CA LEU A 248 -17.77 -7.17 -14.42
C LEU A 248 -18.82 -7.27 -15.53
N ILE A 249 -18.46 -6.93 -16.78
CA ILE A 249 -19.36 -6.98 -17.94
C ILE A 249 -19.72 -8.43 -18.27
N ASP A 250 -18.75 -9.34 -18.32
CA ASP A 250 -18.98 -10.78 -18.57
C ASP A 250 -19.90 -11.37 -17.50
N ASN A 251 -19.77 -10.92 -16.24
CA ASN A 251 -20.66 -11.33 -15.17
C ASN A 251 -22.08 -10.82 -15.40
N ALA A 252 -22.26 -9.54 -15.71
CA ALA A 252 -23.57 -8.96 -16.02
C ALA A 252 -24.25 -9.69 -17.19
N LEU A 253 -23.52 -9.89 -18.29
CA LEU A 253 -24.02 -10.62 -19.47
C LEU A 253 -24.40 -12.07 -19.14
N ARG A 254 -23.60 -12.76 -18.34
CA ARG A 254 -23.88 -14.15 -17.95
C ARG A 254 -25.15 -14.31 -17.12
N TYR A 255 -25.41 -13.41 -16.19
CA TYR A 255 -26.52 -13.55 -15.23
C TYR A 255 -27.79 -12.78 -15.63
N ALA A 256 -27.68 -11.73 -16.44
CA ALA A 256 -28.80 -10.88 -16.84
C ALA A 256 -29.03 -10.81 -18.36
N GLY A 257 -28.09 -11.31 -19.18
CA GLY A 257 -28.14 -11.22 -20.64
C GLY A 257 -27.88 -9.83 -21.21
N SER A 258 -27.76 -8.82 -20.35
CA SER A 258 -27.50 -7.42 -20.71
C SER A 258 -26.66 -6.73 -19.65
N ALA A 259 -25.95 -5.67 -20.04
CA ALA A 259 -25.15 -4.86 -19.13
C ALA A 259 -25.24 -3.38 -19.49
N ARG A 260 -25.27 -2.50 -18.50
CA ARG A 260 -25.18 -1.05 -18.70
C ARG A 260 -24.01 -0.49 -17.89
N VAL A 261 -23.10 0.19 -18.56
CA VAL A 261 -21.94 0.84 -17.94
C VAL A 261 -22.18 2.35 -17.85
N GLU A 262 -22.19 2.91 -16.65
CA GLU A 262 -22.34 4.35 -16.43
C GLU A 262 -21.07 4.96 -15.84
N LEU A 263 -20.61 6.05 -16.46
CA LEU A 263 -19.45 6.82 -16.06
C LEU A 263 -19.89 8.13 -15.39
N ALA A 264 -19.56 8.28 -14.11
CA ALA A 264 -19.80 9.50 -13.35
C ALA A 264 -18.46 10.09 -12.92
N ASP A 265 -18.09 11.20 -13.56
CA ASP A 265 -16.82 11.87 -13.33
C ASP A 265 -16.95 13.06 -12.39
N SER A 266 -16.04 13.16 -11.41
CA SER A 266 -15.98 14.24 -10.43
C SER A 266 -14.54 14.66 -10.17
N PRO A 267 -14.29 15.86 -9.59
CA PRO A 267 -12.92 16.33 -9.33
C PRO A 267 -12.09 15.39 -8.44
N GLY A 268 -12.71 14.65 -7.52
CA GLY A 268 -12.01 13.77 -6.58
C GLY A 268 -11.93 12.30 -7.00
N ALA A 269 -12.81 11.86 -7.90
CA ALA A 269 -12.90 10.46 -8.28
C ALA A 269 -13.68 10.25 -9.58
N LEU A 270 -13.32 9.17 -10.27
CA LEU A 270 -14.14 8.56 -11.32
C LEU A 270 -14.92 7.39 -10.71
N VAL A 271 -16.23 7.40 -10.88
CA VAL A 271 -17.11 6.29 -10.49
C VAL A 271 -17.62 5.60 -11.74
N ILE A 272 -17.36 4.30 -11.85
CA ILE A 272 -17.83 3.44 -12.94
C ILE A 272 -18.84 2.46 -12.34
N ARG A 273 -20.05 2.43 -12.90
CA ARG A 273 -21.12 1.53 -12.48
C ARG A 273 -21.39 0.53 -13.58
N VAL A 274 -21.28 -0.77 -13.28
CA VAL A 274 -21.72 -1.85 -14.16
C VAL A 274 -23.03 -2.37 -13.60
N ILE A 275 -24.12 -2.12 -14.31
CA ILE A 275 -25.49 -2.36 -13.90
C ILE A 275 -26.02 -3.56 -14.68
N ASP A 276 -26.57 -4.53 -13.96
CA ASP A 276 -27.33 -5.64 -14.52
C ASP A 276 -28.72 -5.75 -13.87
N HIS A 277 -29.62 -6.45 -14.56
CA HIS A 277 -30.98 -6.77 -14.11
C HIS A 277 -31.18 -8.28 -13.92
N GLY A 278 -30.15 -8.95 -13.40
CA GLY A 278 -30.16 -10.37 -13.11
C GLY A 278 -30.84 -10.72 -11.78
N PRO A 279 -30.58 -11.90 -11.21
CA PRO A 279 -31.16 -12.31 -9.92
C PRO A 279 -30.64 -11.50 -8.72
N GLY A 280 -29.58 -10.70 -8.89
CA GLY A 280 -28.95 -9.93 -7.82
C GLY A 280 -28.19 -10.80 -6.81
N ILE A 281 -27.68 -10.17 -5.75
CA ILE A 281 -26.92 -10.84 -4.69
C ILE A 281 -27.43 -10.36 -3.33
N ALA A 282 -27.86 -11.32 -2.51
CA ALA A 282 -28.30 -11.06 -1.14
C ALA A 282 -27.19 -10.36 -0.33
N ALA A 283 -27.57 -9.38 0.49
CA ALA A 283 -26.64 -8.48 1.18
C ALA A 283 -25.60 -9.21 2.05
N ASP A 284 -25.99 -10.33 2.66
CA ASP A 284 -25.14 -11.20 3.47
C ASP A 284 -24.04 -11.93 2.68
N LYS A 285 -24.21 -12.06 1.36
CA LYS A 285 -23.27 -12.76 0.47
C LYS A 285 -22.43 -11.83 -0.39
N ARG A 286 -22.68 -10.52 -0.38
CA ARG A 286 -21.96 -9.54 -1.22
C ARG A 286 -20.47 -9.47 -0.93
N GLU A 287 -20.06 -9.70 0.31
CA GLU A 287 -18.64 -9.74 0.64
C GLU A 287 -18.01 -11.07 0.22
N ALA A 288 -18.72 -12.18 0.44
CA ALA A 288 -18.24 -13.53 0.13
C ALA A 288 -18.03 -13.77 -1.37
N VAL A 289 -18.78 -13.11 -2.26
CA VAL A 289 -18.59 -13.26 -3.71
C VAL A 289 -17.26 -12.73 -4.23
N PHE A 290 -16.55 -11.93 -3.44
CA PHE A 290 -15.19 -11.52 -3.76
C PHE A 290 -14.14 -12.56 -3.36
N GLU A 291 -14.49 -13.58 -2.57
CA GLU A 291 -13.57 -14.66 -2.21
C GLU A 291 -13.25 -15.54 -3.44
N PRO A 292 -11.97 -15.90 -3.64
CA PRO A 292 -11.59 -16.76 -4.76
C PRO A 292 -12.34 -18.10 -4.72
N PHE A 293 -12.84 -18.52 -5.89
CA PHE A 293 -13.59 -19.77 -6.10
C PHE A 293 -14.97 -19.83 -5.42
N PHE A 294 -15.45 -18.73 -4.85
CA PHE A 294 -16.78 -18.67 -4.27
C PHE A 294 -17.86 -18.60 -5.35
N ARG A 295 -18.97 -19.34 -5.16
CA ARG A 295 -20.14 -19.34 -6.05
C ARG A 295 -21.43 -19.31 -5.24
N LEU A 296 -22.38 -18.48 -5.66
CA LEU A 296 -23.71 -18.36 -5.04
C LEU A 296 -24.58 -19.59 -5.29
N GLU A 297 -24.51 -20.15 -6.50
CA GLU A 297 -25.18 -21.38 -6.87
C GLU A 297 -24.30 -22.56 -6.44
N GLY A 298 -24.82 -23.42 -5.57
CA GLY A 298 -24.21 -24.73 -5.34
C GLY A 298 -24.06 -25.46 -6.67
N SER A 299 -23.08 -26.38 -6.75
CA SER A 299 -22.62 -27.17 -7.92
C SER A 299 -23.68 -27.72 -8.92
N ARG A 300 -24.98 -27.60 -8.65
CA ARG A 300 -26.09 -28.20 -9.41
C ARG A 300 -26.67 -27.32 -10.52
N ASN A 301 -26.43 -26.01 -10.58
CA ASN A 301 -26.75 -25.22 -11.77
C ASN A 301 -25.52 -25.13 -12.69
N ARG A 302 -25.41 -26.11 -13.61
CA ARG A 302 -24.32 -26.21 -14.58
C ARG A 302 -24.37 -25.14 -15.68
N ASN A 303 -25.47 -24.40 -15.81
CA ASN A 303 -25.65 -23.41 -16.88
C ASN A 303 -25.03 -22.04 -16.58
N SER A 304 -24.64 -21.73 -15.33
CA SER A 304 -24.02 -20.44 -14.96
C SER A 304 -22.49 -20.41 -15.15
N GLY A 305 -21.94 -21.32 -15.98
CA GLY A 305 -20.53 -21.69 -16.11
C GLY A 305 -19.53 -20.60 -15.75
N GLY A 306 -18.91 -20.71 -14.58
CA GLY A 306 -17.95 -19.76 -14.06
C GLY A 306 -17.16 -20.30 -12.87
N VAL A 307 -15.89 -19.93 -12.78
CA VAL A 307 -14.91 -20.46 -11.82
C VAL A 307 -15.03 -19.81 -10.43
N GLY A 308 -15.78 -18.71 -10.32
CA GLY A 308 -15.82 -17.89 -9.10
C GLY A 308 -14.58 -17.03 -8.92
N LEU A 309 -13.86 -16.71 -10.00
CA LEU A 309 -12.67 -15.84 -9.96
C LEU A 309 -12.95 -14.41 -10.45
N GLY A 310 -14.01 -14.18 -11.22
CA GLY A 310 -14.21 -12.89 -11.89
C GLY A 310 -14.37 -11.71 -10.94
N MET A 311 -15.20 -11.86 -9.90
CA MET A 311 -15.37 -10.81 -8.88
C MET A 311 -14.09 -10.59 -8.06
N THR A 312 -13.37 -11.65 -7.72
CA THR A 312 -12.06 -11.58 -7.05
C THR A 312 -11.05 -10.79 -7.89
N ILE A 313 -10.92 -11.13 -9.17
CA ILE A 313 -10.04 -10.42 -10.12
C ILE A 313 -10.43 -8.94 -10.19
N ALA A 314 -11.73 -8.65 -10.31
CA ALA A 314 -12.23 -7.28 -10.35
C ALA A 314 -11.87 -6.49 -9.09
N ARG A 315 -12.04 -7.07 -7.89
CA ARG A 315 -11.68 -6.40 -6.63
C ARG A 315 -10.17 -6.16 -6.52
N GLU A 316 -9.35 -7.19 -6.74
CA GLU A 316 -7.89 -7.05 -6.67
C GLU A 316 -7.35 -6.02 -7.67
N ALA A 317 -7.92 -5.97 -8.88
CA ALA A 317 -7.56 -4.96 -9.88
C ALA A 317 -7.90 -3.55 -9.40
N VAL A 318 -9.07 -3.33 -8.81
CA VAL A 318 -9.50 -2.01 -8.30
C VAL A 318 -8.65 -1.57 -7.11
N GLU A 319 -8.35 -2.48 -6.18
CA GLU A 319 -7.47 -2.20 -5.04
C GLU A 319 -6.06 -1.80 -5.51
N ARG A 320 -5.53 -2.47 -6.54
CA ARG A 320 -4.24 -2.12 -7.16
C ARG A 320 -4.23 -0.74 -7.82
N LEU A 321 -5.38 -0.31 -8.34
CA LEU A 321 -5.60 1.05 -8.83
C LEU A 321 -5.74 2.08 -7.71
N GLY A 322 -5.79 1.65 -6.43
CA GLY A 322 -6.01 2.50 -5.26
C GLY A 322 -7.48 2.87 -5.05
N GLY A 323 -8.39 2.13 -5.69
CA GLY A 323 -9.82 2.34 -5.62
C GLY A 323 -10.53 1.38 -4.67
N HIS A 324 -11.86 1.38 -4.75
CA HIS A 324 -12.73 0.45 -4.02
C HIS A 324 -13.84 -0.08 -4.91
N LEU A 325 -14.17 -1.37 -4.78
CA LEU A 325 -15.26 -2.05 -5.49
C LEU A 325 -16.33 -2.47 -4.50
N SER A 326 -17.57 -2.04 -4.73
CA SER A 326 -18.75 -2.36 -3.91
C SER A 326 -19.91 -2.87 -4.75
N LEU A 327 -20.85 -3.56 -4.11
CA LEU A 327 -22.05 -4.11 -4.75
C LEU A 327 -23.30 -3.49 -4.13
N GLU A 328 -24.13 -2.91 -4.98
CA GLU A 328 -25.41 -2.26 -4.64
C GLU A 328 -26.57 -3.00 -5.32
N ASP A 329 -27.78 -2.87 -4.79
CA ASP A 329 -28.98 -3.35 -5.47
C ASP A 329 -29.31 -2.42 -6.64
N THR A 330 -29.70 -3.00 -7.77
CA THR A 330 -30.21 -2.23 -8.92
C THR A 330 -31.69 -1.90 -8.71
N SER A 331 -32.08 -0.66 -9.00
CA SER A 331 -33.51 -0.28 -9.03
C SER A 331 -34.25 -1.11 -10.08
N GLY A 332 -35.31 -1.81 -9.66
CA GLY A 332 -36.03 -2.77 -10.51
C GLY A 332 -35.51 -4.20 -10.45
N GLY A 333 -34.51 -4.48 -9.60
CA GLY A 333 -33.89 -5.80 -9.45
C GLY A 333 -32.59 -5.92 -10.23
N GLY A 334 -31.68 -6.76 -9.74
CA GLY A 334 -30.33 -6.99 -10.28
C GLY A 334 -29.22 -6.53 -9.36
N LEU A 335 -28.02 -6.41 -9.91
CA LEU A 335 -26.82 -6.00 -9.19
C LEU A 335 -26.15 -4.81 -9.88
N THR A 336 -25.68 -3.85 -9.09
CA THR A 336 -24.84 -2.77 -9.55
C THR A 336 -23.47 -2.89 -8.92
N ALA A 337 -22.45 -3.20 -9.73
CA ALA A 337 -21.06 -3.16 -9.31
C ALA A 337 -20.52 -1.74 -9.44
N VAL A 338 -20.08 -1.15 -8.32
CA VAL A 338 -19.64 0.24 -8.22
C VAL A 338 -18.15 0.28 -7.97
N MET A 339 -17.43 0.70 -9.00
CA MET A 339 -16.01 0.91 -8.96
C MET A 339 -15.72 2.39 -8.72
N TRP A 340 -15.09 2.69 -7.60
CA TRP A 340 -14.61 4.03 -7.27
C TRP A 340 -13.10 4.09 -7.50
N LEU A 341 -12.64 5.02 -8.32
CA LEU A 341 -11.22 5.25 -8.59
C LEU A 341 -10.84 6.70 -8.21
N PRO A 342 -9.77 6.92 -7.43
CA PRO A 342 -9.36 8.27 -7.07
C PRO A 342 -8.84 9.03 -8.29
N ARG A 343 -9.16 10.33 -8.38
CA ARG A 343 -8.38 11.25 -9.21
C ARG A 343 -7.15 11.68 -8.39
N ALA A 344 -5.96 11.44 -8.94
CA ALA A 344 -4.69 11.70 -8.27
C ALA A 344 -4.47 13.18 -7.93
#